data_AF-A0A928SG68-F1
#
_entry.id   AF-A0A928SG68-F1
#
_cell.length_a   1.000
_cell.length_b   1.000
_cell.length_c   1.000
_cell.angle_alpha   90.00
_cell.angle_beta   90.00
_cell.angle_gamma   90.00
#
_symmetry.space_group_name_H-M   'P 1'
#
loop_
_entity.id
_entity.type
_entity.pdbx_description
1 polymer ?
#
loop_
_entity_poly.entity_id
_entity_poly.type
_entity_poly.pdbx_seq_one_letter_code
_entity_poly.pdbx_strand_id
1 'polypeptide(L)'
;MNDIDQVRKLSEADIDEIVIGQTEDDSAWEETISVHLAVPTTMSLSPEIAARAAFFAQLHKKSSVEDWLRSIIQERIDFEEAAFTELKQALLS
;
A
#
# COMPACT_ATOMS: atom_id res chain seq x y z
N MET A 1 19.59 -9.77 -33.76
CA MET A 1 19.91 -11.08 -33.16
C MET A 1 19.54 -10.96 -31.70
N ASN A 2 18.25 -11.06 -31.40
CA ASN A 2 17.60 -12.24 -30.81
C ASN A 2 18.12 -12.55 -29.39
N ASP A 3 17.33 -12.18 -28.37
CA ASP A 3 16.87 -13.09 -27.31
C ASP A 3 16.03 -12.34 -26.27
N ILE A 4 14.88 -11.79 -26.69
CA ILE A 4 13.83 -11.35 -25.75
C ILE A 4 12.75 -12.44 -25.58
N ASP A 5 13.05 -13.69 -25.94
CA ASP A 5 12.02 -14.73 -26.09
C ASP A 5 12.48 -16.15 -25.69
N GLN A 6 13.14 -16.26 -24.53
CA GLN A 6 13.06 -17.50 -23.76
C GLN A 6 12.86 -17.17 -22.28
N VAL A 7 11.61 -17.14 -21.85
CA VAL A 7 11.28 -17.39 -20.45
C VAL A 7 11.65 -18.84 -20.15
N ARG A 8 12.94 -19.09 -19.91
CA ARG A 8 13.38 -20.30 -19.22
C ARG A 8 12.70 -20.25 -17.87
N LYS A 9 11.87 -21.25 -17.57
CA LYS A 9 11.40 -21.48 -16.20
C LYS A 9 12.63 -21.87 -15.38
N LEU A 10 13.39 -20.88 -14.93
CA LEU A 10 14.44 -21.06 -13.94
C LEU A 10 13.80 -21.63 -12.68
N SER A 11 14.45 -22.60 -12.06
CA SER A 11 14.05 -23.02 -10.74
C SER A 11 14.37 -21.92 -9.73
N GLU A 12 13.75 -21.97 -8.56
CA GLU A 12 14.05 -21.06 -7.45
C GLU A 12 15.56 -21.06 -7.12
N ALA A 13 16.18 -22.24 -7.10
CA ALA A 13 17.61 -22.39 -6.85
C ALA A 13 18.48 -21.70 -7.91
N ASP A 14 18.07 -21.74 -9.19
CA ASP A 14 18.80 -21.06 -10.26
C ASP A 14 18.67 -19.54 -10.15
N ILE A 15 17.50 -19.04 -9.69
CA ILE A 15 17.27 -17.61 -9.46
C ILE A 15 18.12 -17.10 -8.30
N ASP A 16 18.18 -17.85 -7.19
CA ASP A 16 18.97 -17.48 -6.02
C ASP A 16 20.46 -17.37 -6.36
N GLU A 17 20.99 -18.31 -7.14
CA GLU A 17 22.39 -18.28 -7.56
C GLU A 17 22.70 -17.04 -8.42
N ILE A 18 21.79 -16.66 -9.30
CA ILE A 18 21.90 -15.43 -10.12
C ILE A 18 21.90 -14.18 -9.23
N VAL A 19 20.96 -14.10 -8.28
CA VAL A 19 20.82 -12.95 -7.37
C VAL A 19 22.05 -12.78 -6.48
N ILE A 20 22.56 -13.88 -5.91
CA ILE A 20 23.77 -13.85 -5.07
C ILE A 20 24.98 -13.44 -5.90
N GLY A 21 25.14 -13.99 -7.11
CA GLY A 21 26.25 -13.68 -7.99
C GLY A 21 26.31 -12.22 -8.46
N GLN A 22 25.16 -11.53 -8.50
CA GLN A 22 25.04 -10.14 -8.96
C GLN A 22 25.06 -9.11 -7.82
N THR A 23 25.27 -9.53 -6.58
CA THR A 23 25.17 -8.64 -5.41
C THR A 23 26.21 -7.50 -5.40
N GLU A 24 27.40 -7.71 -5.97
CA GLU A 24 28.46 -6.68 -6.04
C GLU A 24 28.48 -5.90 -7.36
N ASP A 25 27.56 -6.19 -8.28
CA ASP A 25 27.45 -5.51 -9.58
C ASP A 25 26.20 -4.63 -9.63
N ASP A 26 26.35 -3.35 -9.30
CA ASP A 26 25.28 -2.34 -9.36
C ASP A 26 24.68 -2.19 -10.77
N SER A 27 25.40 -2.58 -11.84
CA SER A 27 24.90 -2.50 -13.21
C SER A 27 23.98 -3.67 -13.59
N ALA A 28 23.94 -4.73 -12.78
CA ALA A 28 23.05 -5.87 -12.95
C ALA A 28 21.61 -5.60 -12.44
N TRP A 29 21.42 -4.51 -11.69
CA TRP A 29 20.14 -4.13 -11.10
C TRP A 29 19.47 -3.00 -11.88
N GLU A 30 18.14 -3.01 -11.87
CA GLU A 30 17.37 -1.87 -12.36
C GLU A 30 17.57 -0.64 -11.47
N GLU A 31 17.24 0.54 -11.99
CA GLU A 31 17.34 1.79 -11.26
C GLU A 31 16.57 1.71 -9.93
N THR A 32 17.22 2.15 -8.84
CA THR A 32 16.62 2.10 -7.50
C THR A 32 15.29 2.83 -7.48
N ILE A 33 14.22 2.12 -7.16
CA ILE A 33 12.90 2.74 -7.01
C ILE A 33 12.88 3.51 -5.69
N SER A 34 13.04 4.83 -5.78
CA SER A 34 12.84 5.75 -4.65
C SER A 34 11.36 5.84 -4.31
N VAL A 35 10.95 5.23 -3.20
CA VAL A 35 9.59 5.36 -2.68
C VAL A 35 9.50 6.68 -1.92
N HIS A 36 9.00 7.71 -2.59
CA HIS A 36 8.66 8.96 -1.91
C HIS A 36 7.42 8.72 -1.04
N LEU A 37 7.56 8.88 0.28
CA LEU A 37 6.42 9.05 1.18
C LEU A 37 5.53 10.14 0.57
N ALA A 38 4.31 9.76 0.20
CA ALA A 38 3.39 10.61 -0.53
C ALA A 38 3.27 11.98 0.15
N VAL A 39 3.28 13.04 -0.66
CA VAL A 39 3.03 14.42 -0.19
C VAL A 39 1.77 14.40 0.69
N PRO A 40 1.79 15.02 1.89
CA PRO A 40 0.64 15.03 2.77
C PRO A 40 -0.58 15.57 2.01
N THR A 41 -1.59 14.73 1.83
CA THR A 41 -2.85 15.15 1.20
C THR A 41 -3.60 16.02 2.18
N THR A 42 -3.71 17.32 1.88
CA THR A 42 -4.54 18.24 2.66
C THR A 42 -5.97 18.21 2.15
N MET A 43 -6.92 17.93 3.04
CA MET A 43 -8.35 18.04 2.75
C MET A 43 -8.96 19.15 3.61
N SER A 44 -9.76 20.02 2.99
CA SER A 44 -10.51 21.04 3.71
C SER A 44 -11.79 20.43 4.28
N LEU A 45 -12.05 20.66 5.57
CA LEU A 45 -13.31 20.29 6.22
C LEU A 45 -14.14 21.54 6.47
N SER A 46 -15.47 21.41 6.40
CA SER A 46 -16.35 22.48 6.88
C SER A 46 -16.15 22.68 8.39
N PRO A 47 -16.34 23.91 8.92
CA PRO A 47 -16.16 24.18 10.34
C PRO A 47 -17.01 23.27 11.25
N GLU A 48 -18.22 22.94 10.81
CA GLU A 48 -19.12 22.03 11.53
C GLU A 48 -18.54 20.62 11.64
N ILE A 49 -18.03 20.07 10.53
CA ILE A 49 -17.44 18.73 10.52
C ILE A 49 -16.15 18.72 11.35
N ALA A 50 -15.32 19.75 11.24
CA ALA A 50 -14.10 19.86 12.03
C ALA A 50 -14.39 19.89 13.54
N ALA A 51 -15.42 20.64 13.97
CA ALA A 51 -15.83 20.70 15.37
C ALA A 51 -16.31 19.33 15.89
N ARG A 52 -17.12 18.62 15.10
CA ARG A 52 -17.58 17.26 15.43
C ARG A 52 -16.42 16.28 15.50
N ALA A 53 -15.48 16.34 14.55
CA ALA A 53 -14.30 15.50 14.54
C ALA A 53 -13.42 15.72 15.78
N ALA A 54 -13.23 16.98 16.19
CA ALA A 54 -12.51 17.33 17.42
C ALA A 54 -13.17 16.75 18.67
N PHE A 55 -14.50 16.85 18.77
CA PHE A 55 -15.26 16.24 19.87
C PHE A 55 -15.04 14.72 19.95
N PHE A 56 -15.16 14.02 18.82
CA PHE A 56 -14.97 12.56 18.80
C PHE A 56 -13.52 12.15 19.06
N ALA A 57 -12.54 12.88 18.54
CA ALA A 57 -11.13 12.61 18.84
C ALA A 57 -10.86 12.63 20.36
N GLN A 58 -11.44 13.60 21.08
CA GLN A 58 -11.37 13.66 22.55
C GLN A 58 -12.14 12.51 23.20
N LEU A 59 -13.36 12.23 22.74
CA LEU A 59 -14.19 11.15 23.26
C LEU A 59 -13.47 9.78 23.18
N HIS A 60 -12.79 9.52 22.07
CA HIS A 60 -12.03 8.31 21.82
C HIS A 60 -10.59 8.36 22.33
N LYS A 61 -10.19 9.41 23.07
CA LYS A 61 -8.84 9.60 23.64
C LYS A 61 -7.71 9.47 22.60
N LYS A 62 -7.94 9.99 21.40
CA LYS A 62 -6.94 10.05 20.33
C LYS A 62 -6.03 11.26 20.54
N SER A 63 -4.76 11.13 20.15
CA SER A 63 -3.74 12.16 20.33
C SER A 63 -4.01 13.42 19.51
N SER A 64 -4.69 13.28 18.36
CA SER A 64 -5.09 14.38 17.49
C SER A 64 -6.39 14.09 16.74
N VAL A 65 -6.97 15.13 16.13
CA VAL A 65 -8.11 14.98 15.21
C VAL A 65 -7.71 14.16 13.98
N GLU A 66 -6.47 14.34 13.49
CA GLU A 66 -5.94 13.58 12.37
C GLU A 66 -5.87 12.08 12.68
N ASP A 67 -5.36 11.70 13.86
CA ASP A 67 -5.27 10.29 14.25
C ASP A 67 -6.64 9.63 14.35
N TRP A 68 -7.63 10.39 14.83
CA TRP A 68 -9.01 9.91 14.86
C TRP A 68 -9.57 9.74 13.45
N LEU A 69 -9.42 10.74 12.58
CA LEU A 69 -9.90 10.66 11.19
C LEU A 69 -9.22 9.52 10.43
N ARG A 70 -7.91 9.30 10.66
CA ARG A 70 -7.15 8.21 10.07
C ARG A 70 -7.71 6.85 10.48
N SER A 71 -8.07 6.65 11.75
CA SER A 71 -8.66 5.37 12.17
C SER A 71 -10.03 5.15 11.55
N ILE A 72 -10.88 6.18 11.46
CA ILE A 72 -12.18 6.08 10.80
C ILE A 72 -12.04 5.74 9.30
N ILE A 73 -11.09 6.38 8.60
CA ILE A 73 -10.84 6.10 7.18
C ILE A 73 -10.35 4.65 7.02
N GLN A 74 -9.41 4.19 7.86
CA GLN A 74 -8.92 2.81 7.80
C GLN A 74 -10.02 1.80 8.08
N GLU A 75 -10.79 1.99 9.16
CA GLU A 75 -11.93 1.13 9.50
C GLU A 75 -12.93 1.02 8.35
N ARG A 76 -13.15 2.14 7.63
CA ARG A 76 -14.06 2.16 6.50
C ARG A 76 -13.50 1.43 5.28
N ILE A 77 -12.21 1.59 4.99
CA ILE A 77 -11.52 0.85 3.92
C ILE A 77 -11.58 -0.65 4.20
N ASP A 78 -11.19 -1.08 5.41
CA ASP A 78 -11.16 -2.50 5.79
C ASP A 78 -12.55 -3.14 5.64
N PHE A 79 -13.60 -2.40 6.04
CA PHE A 79 -14.98 -2.85 5.89
C PHE A 79 -15.39 -3.00 4.42
N GLU A 80 -15.03 -2.04 3.56
CA GLU A 80 -15.36 -2.07 2.13
C GLU A 80 -14.57 -3.16 1.39
N GLU A 81 -13.30 -3.37 1.73
CA GLU A 81 -12.48 -4.45 1.18
C GLU A 81 -13.02 -5.83 1.54
N ALA A 82 -13.47 -6.02 2.79
CA ALA A 82 -14.12 -7.25 3.23
C ALA A 82 -15.42 -7.51 2.45
N ALA A 83 -16.30 -6.49 2.35
CA ALA A 83 -17.55 -6.60 1.60
C ALA A 83 -17.31 -6.86 0.10
N PHE A 84 -16.28 -6.24 -0.49
CA PHE A 84 -15.92 -6.46 -1.89
C PHE A 84 -15.36 -7.86 -2.14
N THR A 85 -14.56 -8.39 -1.22
CA THR A 85 -13.99 -9.74 -1.32
C THR A 85 -15.06 -10.81 -1.29
N GLU A 86 -16.06 -10.66 -0.41
CA GLU A 86 -17.23 -11.56 -0.36
C GLU A 86 -18.00 -11.55 -1.68
N LEU A 87 -18.26 -10.36 -2.24
CA LEU A 87 -18.92 -10.23 -3.54
C LEU A 87 -18.13 -10.86 -4.68
N LYS A 88 -16.80 -10.68 -4.69
CA LYS A 88 -15.93 -11.29 -5.71
C LYS A 88 -15.92 -12.81 -5.60
N GLN A 89 -15.93 -13.38 -4.40
CA GLN A 89 -16.05 -14.82 -4.21
C GLN A 89 -17.40 -15.35 -4.69
N ALA A 90 -18.49 -14.65 -4.39
CA ALA A 90 -19.83 -15.02 -4.85
C ALA A 90 -20.02 -14.92 -6.38
N LEU A 91 -19.27 -14.04 -7.05
CA LEU A 91 -19.27 -13.93 -8.52
C LEU A 91 -18.39 -14.97 -9.21
N LEU A 92 -17.43 -15.55 -8.49
CA LEU A 92 -16.51 -16.57 -9.00
C LEU A 92 -16.93 -18.01 -8.62
N SER A 93 -17.99 -18.17 -7.82
CA SER A 93 -18.65 -19.44 -7.48
C SER A 93 -19.84 -19.72 -8.39
#